data_AF-A0A426DGE1-F1
#
_entry.id   AF-A0A426DGE1-F1
#
_cell.length_a   1.000
_cell.length_b   1.000
_cell.length_c   1.000
_cell.angle_alpha   90.00
_cell.angle_beta   90.00
_cell.angle_gamma   90.00
#
_symmetry.space_group_name_H-M   'P 1'
#
loop_
_entity.id
_entity.type
_entity.pdbx_description
1 polymer ?
#
loop_
_entity_poly.entity_id
_entity_poly.type
_entity_poly.pdbx_seq_one_letter_code
_entity_poly.pdbx_strand_id
1 'polypeptide(L)'
;MRTCWQNDAGITVAEQETAPFFGRDQNMENIKYRCPVCGAECFEVTAHVTQDWKIDCNGSYMESMDECVEVTHYPDEDDIWSCANCEFYAAGSMFRVPTDGQKGEGDAT
;
A
#
# COMPACT_ATOMS: atom_id res chain seq x y z
N MET A 1 7.26 0.21 -48.34
CA MET A 1 5.90 -0.37 -48.28
C MET A 1 5.70 -0.98 -46.90
N ARG A 2 4.53 -0.75 -46.31
CA ARG A 2 4.11 -1.13 -44.96
C ARG A 2 3.84 -2.64 -44.90
N THR A 3 4.40 -3.35 -43.92
CA THR A 3 3.82 -4.64 -43.50
C THR A 3 3.09 -4.38 -42.19
N CYS A 4 1.80 -4.09 -42.32
CA CYS A 4 0.84 -4.09 -41.24
C CYS A 4 0.72 -5.53 -40.73
N TRP A 5 1.05 -5.77 -39.47
CA TRP A 5 0.62 -7.00 -38.81
C TRP A 5 -0.89 -6.91 -38.60
N GLN A 6 -1.63 -7.79 -39.26
CA GLN A 6 -3.05 -8.03 -38.99
C GLN A 6 -3.17 -8.69 -37.61
N ASN A 7 -3.94 -8.06 -36.72
CA ASN A 7 -4.40 -8.68 -35.48
C ASN A 7 -5.82 -9.22 -35.72
N ASP A 8 -5.92 -10.40 -36.30
CA ASP A 8 -7.15 -11.20 -36.35
C ASP A 8 -7.12 -12.22 -35.19
N ALA A 9 -7.36 -11.73 -33.98
CA ALA A 9 -7.76 -12.58 -32.87
C ALA A 9 -8.62 -11.73 -31.93
N GLY A 10 -9.95 -11.88 -32.08
CA GLY A 10 -10.93 -11.41 -31.12
C GLY A 10 -10.75 -12.12 -29.79
N ILE A 11 -9.80 -11.64 -28.99
CA ILE A 11 -9.70 -11.99 -27.58
C ILE A 11 -10.66 -11.06 -26.85
N THR A 12 -11.84 -11.61 -26.55
CA THR A 12 -12.61 -11.19 -25.38
C THR A 12 -11.71 -11.38 -24.16
N VAL A 13 -11.10 -10.30 -23.67
CA VAL A 13 -10.48 -10.36 -22.34
C VAL A 13 -11.63 -10.45 -21.35
N ALA A 14 -11.76 -11.63 -20.75
CA ALA A 14 -12.77 -11.94 -19.74
C ALA A 14 -12.60 -11.01 -18.55
N GLU A 15 -13.74 -10.64 -17.97
CA GLU A 15 -13.86 -9.82 -16.78
C GLU A 15 -13.05 -10.39 -15.60
N GLN A 16 -12.36 -9.47 -14.92
CA GLN A 16 -12.02 -9.45 -13.50
C GLN A 16 -12.29 -10.74 -12.71
N GLU A 17 -11.23 -11.50 -12.45
CA GLU A 17 -11.17 -12.33 -11.24
C GLU A 17 -10.38 -11.56 -10.19
N THR A 18 -11.12 -10.84 -9.35
CA THR A 18 -10.63 -10.28 -8.09
C THR A 18 -10.16 -11.43 -7.20
N ALA A 19 -8.87 -11.77 -7.29
CA ALA A 19 -8.26 -12.71 -6.37
C ALA A 19 -8.53 -12.23 -4.92
N PRO A 20 -8.93 -13.13 -4.00
CA PRO A 20 -9.35 -12.69 -2.68
C PRO A 20 -8.13 -12.11 -1.95
N PHE A 21 -8.32 -10.96 -1.32
CA PHE A 21 -7.47 -10.41 -0.27
C PHE A 21 -7.32 -11.46 0.84
N PHE A 22 -6.48 -12.47 0.63
CA PHE A 22 -6.25 -13.54 1.57
C PHE A 22 -5.32 -13.04 2.67
N GLY A 23 -5.94 -12.75 3.81
CA GLY A 23 -5.36 -13.07 5.10
C GLY A 23 -4.65 -11.92 5.81
N ARG A 24 -5.42 -11.00 6.40
CA ARG A 24 -5.05 -10.49 7.73
C ARG A 24 -5.99 -11.13 8.75
N ASP A 25 -5.42 -11.95 9.62
CA ASP A 25 -6.04 -12.42 10.86
C ASP A 25 -6.68 -11.21 11.56
N GLN A 26 -8.01 -11.24 11.77
CA GLN A 26 -8.78 -10.09 12.26
C GLN A 26 -8.60 -9.83 13.77
N ASN A 27 -7.52 -10.32 14.38
CA ASN A 27 -7.15 -9.92 15.73
C ASN A 27 -6.24 -8.68 15.72
N MET A 28 -6.63 -7.64 14.97
CA MET A 28 -5.96 -6.34 15.04
C MET A 28 -6.50 -5.63 16.27
N GLU A 29 -5.68 -5.55 17.32
CA GLU A 29 -5.90 -4.58 18.39
C GLU A 29 -6.27 -3.24 17.73
N ASN A 30 -7.27 -2.55 18.27
CA ASN A 30 -7.86 -1.33 17.71
C ASN A 30 -6.89 -0.15 17.81
N ILE A 31 -5.71 -0.30 17.20
CA ILE A 31 -4.65 0.69 17.12
C ILE A 31 -5.15 1.74 16.14
N LYS A 32 -5.35 2.95 16.66
CA LYS A 32 -5.78 4.11 15.88
C LYS A 32 -4.57 4.99 15.59
N TYR A 33 -4.55 5.59 14.40
CA TYR A 33 -3.50 6.51 13.99
C TYR A 33 -4.10 7.90 13.73
N ARG A 34 -3.42 8.96 14.16
CA ARG A 34 -3.74 10.36 13.88
C ARG A 34 -2.47 11.16 13.62
N CYS A 35 -2.55 12.11 12.69
CA CYS A 35 -1.51 13.09 12.49
C CYS A 35 -1.29 13.93 13.77
N PRO A 36 -0.06 14.00 14.31
CA PRO A 36 0.21 14.80 15.50
C PRO A 36 0.13 16.32 15.24
N VAL A 37 0.18 16.74 13.97
CA VAL A 37 0.14 18.15 13.57
C VAL A 37 -1.29 18.65 13.32
N CYS A 38 -2.09 17.90 12.57
CA CYS A 38 -3.43 18.35 12.13
C CYS A 38 -4.58 17.44 12.55
N GLY A 39 -4.31 16.28 13.16
CA GLY A 39 -5.33 15.32 13.60
C GLY A 39 -5.99 14.48 12.50
N ALA A 40 -5.53 14.59 11.24
CA ALA A 40 -6.02 13.80 10.12
C ALA A 40 -5.75 12.29 10.30
N GLU A 41 -6.60 11.46 9.69
CA GLU A 41 -6.57 9.99 9.79
C GLU A 41 -6.19 9.32 8.46
N CYS A 42 -5.76 10.12 7.47
CA CYS A 42 -5.31 9.64 6.16
C CYS A 42 -3.80 9.84 6.02
N PHE A 43 -3.11 8.78 5.59
CA PHE A 43 -1.66 8.74 5.46
C PHE A 43 -1.26 8.10 4.13
N GLU A 44 -0.18 8.60 3.55
CA GLU A 44 0.47 8.04 2.38
C GLU A 44 1.75 7.32 2.83
N VAL A 45 1.98 6.12 2.30
CA VAL A 45 3.14 5.30 2.64
C VAL A 45 3.59 4.54 1.39
N THR A 46 4.90 4.39 1.24
CA THR A 46 5.48 3.66 0.10
C THR A 46 5.47 2.17 0.39
N ALA A 47 4.66 1.42 -0.35
CA ALA A 47 4.74 -0.04 -0.36
C ALA A 47 5.75 -0.51 -1.43
N HIS A 48 6.45 -1.62 -1.14
CA HIS A 48 7.30 -2.27 -2.13
C HIS A 48 6.55 -3.44 -2.77
N VAL A 49 6.36 -3.36 -4.09
CA VAL A 49 5.67 -4.37 -4.88
C VAL A 49 6.57 -4.90 -5.99
N THR A 50 6.32 -6.12 -6.42
CA THR A 50 6.83 -6.65 -7.68
C THR A 50 5.82 -6.39 -8.78
N GLN A 51 6.33 -6.10 -9.98
CA GLN A 51 5.54 -5.82 -11.17
C GLN A 51 6.12 -6.55 -12.36
N ASP A 52 5.25 -7.08 -13.22
CA ASP A 52 5.65 -7.72 -14.46
C ASP A 52 5.68 -6.70 -15.58
N TRP A 53 6.84 -6.56 -16.23
CA TRP A 53 7.07 -5.62 -17.30
C TRP A 53 7.21 -6.33 -18.63
N LYS A 54 6.54 -5.80 -19.65
CA LYS A 54 6.79 -6.13 -21.04
C LYS A 54 8.00 -5.35 -21.52
N ILE A 55 8.95 -6.07 -22.08
CA ILE A 55 10.19 -5.51 -22.64
C ILE A 55 10.26 -5.75 -24.15
N ASP A 56 10.99 -4.88 -24.85
CA ASP A 56 11.27 -5.04 -26.27
C ASP A 56 12.39 -6.07 -26.52
N CYS A 57 12.71 -6.32 -27.80
CA CYS A 57 13.79 -7.25 -28.18
C CYS A 57 15.20 -6.77 -27.80
N ASN A 58 15.34 -5.52 -27.33
CA ASN A 58 16.58 -4.96 -26.84
C ASN A 58 16.64 -4.95 -25.30
N GLY A 59 15.61 -5.46 -24.62
CA GLY A 59 15.51 -5.43 -23.16
C GLY A 59 15.04 -4.09 -22.58
N SER A 60 14.49 -3.19 -23.40
CA SER A 60 13.96 -1.90 -22.95
C SER A 60 12.53 -2.04 -22.46
N TYR A 61 12.20 -1.35 -21.37
CA TYR A 61 10.84 -1.28 -20.83
C TYR A 61 9.85 -0.70 -21.86
N MET A 62 8.68 -1.33 -21.98
CA MET A 62 7.57 -0.84 -22.81
C MET A 62 6.33 -0.54 -21.99
N GLU A 63 5.77 -1.54 -21.30
CA GLU A 63 4.53 -1.43 -20.54
C GLU A 63 4.54 -2.35 -19.31
N SER A 64 3.92 -1.91 -18.22
CA SER A 64 3.61 -2.76 -17.07
C SER A 64 2.33 -3.55 -17.38
N MET A 65 2.36 -4.87 -17.17
CA MET A 65 1.20 -5.74 -17.38
C MET A 65 0.20 -5.58 -16.22
N ASP A 66 0.67 -5.82 -15.00
CA ASP A 66 -0.12 -5.74 -13.77
C ASP A 66 0.40 -4.62 -12.85
N GLU A 67 -0.51 -3.90 -12.20
CA GLU A 67 -0.16 -2.81 -11.29
C GLU A 67 0.52 -3.31 -9.99
N CYS A 68 0.22 -4.53 -9.58
CA CYS A 68 0.83 -5.20 -8.42
C CYS A 68 0.71 -6.71 -8.60
N VAL A 69 1.84 -7.39 -8.80
CA VAL A 69 1.90 -8.85 -8.90
C VAL A 69 1.96 -9.46 -7.50
N GLU A 70 2.81 -8.90 -6.64
CA GLU A 70 2.96 -9.30 -5.25
C GLU A 70 3.43 -8.11 -4.39
N VAL A 71 2.93 -8.03 -3.15
CA VAL A 71 3.42 -7.09 -2.15
C VAL A 71 4.56 -7.75 -1.37
N THR A 72 5.79 -7.32 -1.66
CA THR A 72 6.99 -7.86 -0.98
C THR A 72 7.21 -7.25 0.40
N HIS A 73 6.71 -6.03 0.62
CA HIS A 73 6.73 -5.35 1.91
C HIS A 73 5.44 -4.57 2.10
N TYR A 74 4.65 -4.97 3.09
CA TYR A 74 3.49 -4.20 3.49
C TYR A 74 3.94 -2.99 4.31
N PRO A 75 3.25 -1.85 4.17
CA PRO A 75 3.48 -0.72 5.05
C PRO A 75 3.38 -1.11 6.52
N ASP A 76 4.42 -0.81 7.28
CA ASP A 76 4.50 -1.01 8.73
C ASP A 76 4.69 0.32 9.49
N GLU A 77 4.84 0.24 10.82
CA GLU A 77 4.99 1.44 11.68
C GLU A 77 6.43 1.97 11.74
N ASP A 78 7.39 1.22 11.21
CA ASP A 78 8.78 1.63 11.06
C ASP A 78 8.98 2.39 9.73
N ASP A 79 8.09 2.19 8.76
CA ASP A 79 8.03 2.98 7.53
C ASP A 79 7.68 4.45 7.78
N ILE A 80 8.14 5.31 6.87
CA ILE A 80 7.82 6.73 6.88
C ILE A 80 6.44 6.96 6.27
N TRP A 81 5.54 7.52 7.08
CA TRP A 81 4.19 7.89 6.68
C TRP A 81 4.13 9.39 6.48
N SER A 82 3.50 9.82 5.39
CA SER A 82 3.22 11.23 5.10
C SER A 82 1.74 11.53 5.36
N CYS A 83 1.45 12.60 6.07
CA CYS A 83 0.08 13.04 6.27
C CYS A 83 -0.49 13.68 5.00
N ALA A 84 -1.57 13.10 4.46
CA ALA A 84 -2.21 13.58 3.23
C ALA A 84 -2.83 14.98 3.32
N ASN A 85 -2.91 15.58 4.52
CA ASN A 85 -3.52 16.90 4.73
C ASN A 85 -2.51 18.02 5.01
N CYS A 86 -1.40 17.71 5.67
CA CYS A 86 -0.41 18.73 6.09
C CYS A 86 1.02 18.42 5.68
N GLU A 87 1.24 17.33 4.93
CA GLU A 87 2.54 16.91 4.40
C GLU A 87 3.61 16.63 5.48
N PHE A 88 3.19 16.55 6.75
CA PHE A 88 4.06 16.12 7.84
C PHE A 88 4.40 14.64 7.67
N TYR A 89 5.70 14.32 7.70
CA TYR A 89 6.20 12.96 7.56
C TYR A 89 6.98 12.52 8.80
N ALA A 90 6.70 11.30 9.26
CA ALA A 90 7.40 10.66 10.39
C ALA A 90 7.23 9.14 10.30
N ALA A 91 7.90 8.39 11.18
CA ALA A 91 7.63 6.95 11.32
C ALA A 91 6.17 6.70 11.72
N GLY A 92 5.54 5.64 11.18
CA GLY A 92 4.14 5.30 11.48
C GLY A 92 3.83 5.20 12.99
N SER A 93 4.80 4.75 13.78
CA SER A 93 4.73 4.71 15.24
C SER A 93 4.45 6.06 15.91
N MET A 94 4.88 7.18 15.31
CA MET A 94 4.59 8.55 15.82
C MET A 94 3.13 8.96 15.63
N PHE A 95 2.42 8.34 14.69
CA PHE A 95 1.02 8.60 14.42
C PHE A 95 0.11 7.81 15.35
N ARG A 96 0.64 6.86 16.12
CA ARG A 96 -0.15 6.01 17.01
C ARG A 96 -0.82 6.83 18.11
N VAL A 97 -2.14 6.70 18.23
CA VAL A 97 -2.90 7.28 19.33
C VAL A 97 -2.84 6.31 20.52
N PRO A 98 -2.32 6.73 21.69
CA PRO A 98 -2.40 5.90 22.88
C PRO A 98 -3.88 5.66 23.22
N THR A 99 -4.29 4.40 23.28
CA THR A 99 -5.60 4.04 23.80
C THR A 99 -5.55 4.25 25.31
N ASP A 100 -6.31 5.22 25.82
CA ASP A 100 -6.48 5.47 27.25
C ASP A 100 -7.04 4.22 27.95
N GLY A 101 -6.14 3.34 28.38
CA GLY A 101 -6.45 2.03 28.96
C GLY A 101 -5.47 1.57 30.04
N GLN A 102 -4.54 2.42 30.48
CA GLN A 102 -3.75 2.19 31.69
C GLN A 102 -3.75 3.45 32.55
N LYS A 103 -4.83 3.62 33.34
CA LYS A 103 -4.74 4.38 34.58
C LYS A 103 -3.73 3.65 35.46
N GLY A 104 -2.50 4.15 35.50
CA GLY A 104 -1.61 3.88 36.62
C GLY A 104 -2.27 4.45 37.86
N GLU A 105 -2.86 3.59 38.68
CA GLU A 105 -3.13 3.89 40.08
C GLU A 105 -1.83 4.38 40.71
N GLY A 106 -1.83 5.62 41.18
CA GLY A 106 -0.83 6.04 42.14
C GLY A 106 -1.10 5.29 43.44
N ASP A 107 -0.09 4.59 43.94
CA ASP A 107 -0.02 4.27 45.37
C ASP A 107 1.10 5.10 45.96
N ALA A 108 0.67 6.12 46.70
CA ALA A 108 1.49 6.80 47.66
C ALA A 108 1.73 5.85 48.83
N THR A 109 2.99 5.62 49.19
CA THR A 109 3.37 5.30 50.56
C THR A 109 4.61 6.09 50.94
#